data_AF-A0A5E3WQX8-F1
#
_entry.id   AF-A0A5E3WQX8-F1
#
_cell.length_a   1.000
_cell.length_b   1.000
_cell.length_c   1.000
_cell.angle_alpha   90.00
_cell.angle_beta   90.00
_cell.angle_gamma   90.00
#
_symmetry.space_group_name_H-M   'P 1'
#
loop_
_entity.id
_entity.type
_entity.pdbx_description
1 polymer ?
#
loop_
_entity_poly.entity_id
_entity_poly.type
_entity_poly.pdbx_seq_one_letter_code
_entity_poly.pdbx_strand_id
1 'polypeptide(L)'
;MSSPALPIVLSVSRVAEKHARAACGTGSLDDALSAALVKTELEDFYRANAELSGPVAFSRLRAAVNALFTALTNARGATLSQFPLLWELLVVEQVFFTTYSHSPDLRLMQDFLDAKGHSEPSVEMESHADGFGNSGHGPSAALDLHTLGPLQWWLALDNPLTCRVLRRQDIYDSVADTLVEREVQALSPSPDPQPAPPLPSAIPLRATIASEISVASGSALYTGDNELGAGSIDDDLVIRRPKALPSPWLPPVGLVGEITWRIEDLNQLRQDLLNWRQNERIPDALIWEHPAMHGCAVDAAGQAVQYLVCPMR
;
A
#
# COMPACT_ATOMS: atom_id res chain seq x y z
N MET A 1 8.40 -45.34 -24.98
CA MET A 1 7.09 -45.32 -24.28
C MET A 1 6.75 -43.87 -24.04
N SER A 2 5.90 -43.30 -24.90
CA SER A 2 5.54 -41.89 -24.88
C SER A 2 4.45 -41.68 -23.83
N SER A 3 4.74 -40.88 -22.81
CA SER A 3 3.74 -40.50 -21.81
C SER A 3 2.65 -39.67 -22.50
N PRO A 4 1.37 -40.05 -22.43
CA PRO A 4 0.30 -39.22 -22.96
C PRO A 4 0.23 -37.95 -22.11
N ALA A 5 0.64 -36.82 -22.67
CA ALA A 5 0.36 -35.52 -22.10
C ALA A 5 -1.17 -35.38 -21.98
N LEU A 6 -1.68 -35.43 -20.75
CA LEU A 6 -3.09 -35.22 -20.48
C LEU A 6 -3.46 -33.80 -20.94
N PRO A 7 -4.64 -33.61 -21.55
CA PRO A 7 -5.14 -32.29 -21.88
C PRO A 7 -5.56 -31.58 -20.57
N ILE A 8 -4.59 -31.02 -19.83
CA ILE A 8 -4.82 -30.07 -18.74
C ILE A 8 -5.09 -28.70 -19.36
N VAL A 9 -6.03 -28.67 -20.30
CA VAL A 9 -6.27 -27.55 -21.20
C VAL A 9 -7.74 -27.18 -21.04
N LEU A 10 -7.94 -26.03 -20.37
CA LEU A 10 -9.02 -25.07 -20.61
C LEU A 10 -10.41 -25.34 -20.02
N SER A 11 -10.50 -25.78 -18.76
CA SER A 11 -11.61 -25.28 -17.95
C SER A 11 -11.11 -24.10 -17.12
N VAL A 12 -10.94 -22.95 -17.77
CA VAL A 12 -10.96 -21.68 -17.04
C VAL A 12 -12.20 -21.75 -16.17
N SER A 13 -12.03 -21.72 -14.86
CA SER A 13 -13.14 -21.84 -13.93
C SER A 13 -14.24 -20.86 -14.37
N ARG A 14 -15.51 -21.29 -14.43
CA ARG A 14 -16.62 -20.38 -14.80
C ARG A 14 -16.63 -19.10 -13.95
N VAL A 15 -16.07 -19.20 -12.75
CA VAL A 15 -15.82 -18.08 -11.84
C VAL A 15 -14.79 -17.10 -12.42
N ALA A 16 -13.66 -17.60 -12.93
CA ALA A 16 -12.64 -16.78 -13.57
C ALA A 16 -13.14 -16.09 -14.85
N GLU A 17 -13.89 -16.79 -15.69
CA GLU A 17 -14.54 -16.17 -16.86
C GLU A 17 -15.51 -15.06 -16.44
N LYS A 18 -16.32 -15.29 -15.41
CA LYS A 18 -17.24 -14.27 -14.89
C LYS A 18 -16.51 -13.04 -14.36
N HIS A 19 -15.39 -13.22 -13.65
CA HIS A 19 -14.58 -12.11 -13.14
C HIS A 19 -13.89 -11.35 -14.27
N ALA A 20 -13.30 -12.04 -15.24
CA ALA A 20 -12.70 -11.42 -16.41
C ALA A 20 -13.73 -10.59 -17.19
N ARG A 21 -14.92 -11.15 -17.44
CA ARG A 21 -16.02 -10.41 -18.06
C ARG A 21 -16.46 -9.18 -17.27
N ALA A 22 -16.54 -9.28 -15.94
CA ALA A 22 -16.90 -8.14 -15.11
C ALA A 22 -15.86 -7.01 -15.20
N ALA A 23 -14.56 -7.35 -15.19
CA ALA A 23 -13.47 -6.38 -15.32
C ALA A 23 -13.42 -5.71 -16.71
N CYS A 24 -13.86 -6.40 -17.76
CA CYS A 24 -13.94 -5.84 -19.11
C CYS A 24 -15.11 -4.87 -19.33
N GLY A 25 -16.10 -4.84 -18.43
CA GLY A 25 -17.31 -4.05 -18.64
C GLY A 25 -18.25 -4.59 -19.72
N THR A 26 -19.20 -3.76 -20.17
CA THR A 26 -20.22 -4.17 -21.13
C THR A 26 -19.82 -3.87 -22.57
N GLY A 27 -19.77 -4.86 -23.45
CA GLY A 27 -19.47 -4.62 -24.87
C GLY A 27 -18.80 -5.81 -25.56
N SER A 28 -18.30 -5.58 -26.77
CA SER A 28 -17.52 -6.58 -27.51
C SER A 28 -16.10 -6.63 -26.97
N LEU A 29 -15.50 -7.82 -26.85
CA LEU A 29 -14.10 -7.93 -26.43
C LEU A 29 -13.14 -7.30 -27.45
N ASP A 30 -13.56 -7.17 -28.71
CA ASP A 30 -12.80 -6.50 -29.76
C ASP A 30 -12.83 -4.96 -29.69
N ASP A 31 -13.65 -4.38 -28.81
CA ASP A 31 -13.76 -2.93 -28.66
C ASP A 31 -12.42 -2.34 -28.20
N ALA A 32 -11.95 -1.32 -28.94
CA ALA A 32 -10.80 -0.54 -28.56
C ALA A 32 -11.12 0.33 -27.34
N LEU A 33 -10.20 0.37 -26.37
CA LEU A 33 -10.31 1.25 -25.22
C LEU A 33 -10.04 2.69 -25.64
N SER A 34 -10.88 3.59 -25.14
CA SER A 34 -10.74 5.03 -25.30
C SER A 34 -11.21 5.72 -24.02
N ALA A 35 -10.76 6.94 -23.78
CA ALA A 35 -11.20 7.73 -22.63
C ALA A 35 -12.72 7.95 -22.63
N ALA A 36 -13.33 8.14 -23.80
CA ALA A 36 -14.79 8.28 -23.92
C ALA A 36 -15.52 7.00 -23.47
N LEU A 37 -15.03 5.83 -23.89
CA LEU A 37 -15.62 4.55 -23.51
C LEU A 37 -15.54 4.32 -21.99
N VAL A 38 -14.34 4.51 -21.41
CA VAL A 38 -14.12 4.37 -19.96
C VAL A 38 -15.00 5.33 -19.19
N LYS A 39 -15.09 6.59 -19.64
CA LYS A 39 -15.94 7.59 -19.02
C LYS A 39 -17.41 7.15 -19.00
N THR A 40 -17.98 6.76 -20.14
CA THR A 40 -19.40 6.36 -20.22
C THR A 40 -19.72 5.20 -19.28
N GLU A 41 -18.89 4.14 -19.25
CA GLU A 41 -19.18 3.01 -18.36
C GLU A 41 -18.99 3.34 -16.89
N LEU A 42 -18.03 4.20 -16.55
CA LEU A 42 -17.88 4.66 -15.17
C LEU A 42 -19.05 5.57 -14.75
N GLU A 43 -19.56 6.45 -15.62
CA GLU A 43 -20.76 7.24 -15.33
C GLU A 43 -21.95 6.32 -15.00
N ASP A 44 -22.16 5.28 -15.81
CA ASP A 44 -23.24 4.32 -15.59
C ASP A 44 -23.02 3.49 -14.30
N PHE A 45 -21.78 3.05 -14.06
CA PHE A 45 -21.42 2.30 -12.85
C PHE A 45 -21.65 3.12 -11.57
N TYR A 46 -21.16 4.36 -11.49
CA TYR A 46 -21.32 5.19 -10.30
C TYR A 46 -22.76 5.68 -10.12
N ARG A 47 -23.50 5.89 -11.22
CA ARG A 47 -24.95 6.18 -11.14
C ARG A 47 -25.70 5.02 -10.49
N ALA A 48 -25.32 3.78 -10.77
CA ALA A 48 -25.93 2.59 -10.18
C ALA A 48 -25.44 2.28 -8.75
N ASN A 49 -24.24 2.73 -8.37
CA ASN A 49 -23.56 2.37 -7.12
C ASN A 49 -23.13 3.59 -6.30
N ALA A 50 -24.02 4.57 -6.14
CA ALA A 50 -23.71 5.85 -5.51
C ALA A 50 -23.15 5.73 -4.07
N GLU A 51 -23.55 4.71 -3.31
CA GLU A 51 -23.10 4.53 -1.91
C GLU A 51 -21.63 4.12 -1.79
N LEU A 52 -21.06 3.48 -2.81
CA LEU A 52 -19.69 2.94 -2.79
C LEU A 52 -18.71 3.80 -3.60
N SER A 53 -19.16 4.95 -4.10
CA SER A 53 -18.45 5.70 -5.13
C SER A 53 -17.07 6.19 -4.68
N GLY A 54 -16.95 6.73 -3.47
CA GLY A 54 -15.69 7.30 -2.97
C GLY A 54 -14.58 6.26 -2.78
N PRO A 55 -14.78 5.20 -1.97
CA PRO A 55 -13.77 4.17 -1.75
C PRO A 55 -13.38 3.41 -3.03
N VAL A 56 -14.36 3.15 -3.91
CA VAL A 56 -14.10 2.49 -5.19
C VAL A 56 -13.28 3.39 -6.10
N ALA A 57 -13.66 4.67 -6.27
CA ALA A 57 -12.92 5.59 -7.12
C ALA A 57 -11.47 5.80 -6.66
N PHE A 58 -11.24 5.88 -5.34
CA PHE A 58 -9.90 5.95 -4.78
C PHE A 58 -9.08 4.70 -5.12
N SER A 59 -9.67 3.52 -4.92
CA SER A 59 -8.98 2.24 -5.13
C SER A 59 -8.65 2.02 -6.61
N ARG A 60 -9.56 2.38 -7.51
CA ARG A 60 -9.33 2.36 -8.96
C ARG A 60 -8.18 3.27 -9.37
N LEU A 61 -8.22 4.55 -8.96
CA LEU A 61 -7.18 5.51 -9.30
C LEU A 61 -5.81 5.06 -8.76
N ARG A 62 -5.74 4.62 -7.50
CA ARG A 62 -4.52 4.10 -6.90
C ARG A 62 -3.98 2.89 -7.65
N ALA A 63 -4.84 1.92 -8.00
CA ALA A 63 -4.43 0.75 -8.77
C ALA A 63 -3.89 1.13 -10.15
N ALA A 64 -4.57 2.04 -10.84
CA ALA A 64 -4.15 2.55 -12.14
C ALA A 64 -2.79 3.26 -12.09
N VAL A 65 -2.58 4.13 -11.09
CA VAL A 65 -1.31 4.82 -10.86
C VAL A 65 -0.19 3.81 -10.61
N ASN A 66 -0.38 2.88 -9.68
CA ASN A 66 0.63 1.87 -9.33
C ASN A 66 1.00 0.98 -10.51
N ALA A 67 0.01 0.53 -11.27
CA ALA A 67 0.24 -0.30 -12.45
C ALA A 67 0.99 0.47 -13.54
N LEU A 68 0.66 1.75 -13.76
CA LEU A 68 1.38 2.61 -14.71
C LEU A 68 2.85 2.81 -14.28
N PHE A 69 3.11 3.02 -13.00
CA PHE A 69 4.48 3.09 -12.46
C PHE A 69 5.25 1.78 -12.65
N THR A 70 4.61 0.67 -12.32
CA THR A 70 5.18 -0.67 -12.47
C THR A 70 5.52 -0.92 -13.95
N ALA A 71 4.62 -0.54 -14.86
CA ALA A 71 4.86 -0.64 -16.29
C ALA A 71 6.02 0.25 -16.74
N LEU A 72 6.12 1.50 -16.28
CA LEU A 72 7.21 2.42 -16.66
C LEU A 72 8.58 1.97 -16.14
N THR A 73 8.65 1.44 -14.91
CA THR A 73 9.88 0.95 -14.29
C THR A 73 10.35 -0.38 -14.88
N ASN A 74 9.41 -1.28 -15.19
CA ASN A 74 9.71 -2.60 -15.77
C ASN A 74 9.84 -2.59 -17.30
N ALA A 75 9.41 -1.53 -17.97
CA ALA A 75 9.49 -1.37 -19.41
C ALA A 75 10.95 -1.25 -19.88
N ARG A 76 11.65 -2.37 -20.02
CA ARG A 76 12.89 -2.47 -20.82
C ARG A 76 12.64 -2.32 -22.34
N GLY A 77 11.50 -1.75 -22.75
CA GLY A 77 11.12 -1.64 -24.16
C GLY A 77 9.64 -1.39 -24.44
N ALA A 78 8.80 -1.06 -23.44
CA ALA A 78 7.44 -0.60 -23.75
C ALA A 78 7.54 0.67 -24.59
N THR A 79 6.93 0.65 -25.76
CA THR A 79 6.96 1.79 -26.66
C THR A 79 6.18 2.93 -26.04
N LEU A 80 6.85 4.08 -25.83
CA LEU A 80 6.27 5.36 -25.38
C LEU A 80 5.04 5.81 -26.22
N SER A 81 4.77 5.17 -27.35
CA SER A 81 3.65 5.45 -28.25
C SER A 81 2.27 5.27 -27.63
N GLN A 82 2.10 4.40 -26.63
CA GLN A 82 0.81 4.22 -25.94
C GLN A 82 0.62 5.14 -24.74
N PHE A 83 1.70 5.80 -24.30
CA PHE A 83 1.66 6.67 -23.13
C PHE A 83 0.57 7.76 -23.20
N PRO A 84 0.31 8.42 -24.35
CA PRO A 84 -0.79 9.38 -24.45
C PRO A 84 -2.16 8.77 -24.12
N LEU A 85 -2.45 7.57 -24.65
CA LEU A 85 -3.72 6.88 -24.37
C LEU A 85 -3.82 6.50 -22.89
N LEU A 86 -2.79 5.89 -22.31
CA LEU A 86 -2.79 5.50 -20.89
C LEU A 86 -2.96 6.71 -19.98
N TRP A 87 -2.37 7.85 -20.34
CA TRP A 87 -2.56 9.10 -19.64
C TRP A 87 -4.00 9.61 -19.73
N GLU A 88 -4.61 9.58 -20.92
CA GLU A 88 -6.03 9.94 -21.08
C GLU A 88 -6.96 9.05 -20.24
N LEU A 89 -6.69 7.74 -20.17
CA LEU A 89 -7.46 6.82 -19.32
C LEU A 89 -7.29 7.14 -17.83
N LEU A 90 -6.06 7.47 -17.40
CA LEU A 90 -5.77 7.86 -16.02
C LEU A 90 -6.49 9.17 -15.63
N VAL A 91 -6.52 10.16 -16.53
CA VAL A 91 -7.25 11.42 -16.32
C VAL A 91 -8.74 11.17 -16.11
N VAL A 92 -9.33 10.20 -16.83
CA VAL A 92 -10.73 9.81 -16.58
C VAL A 92 -10.89 9.28 -15.16
N GLU A 93 -10.05 8.34 -14.71
CA GLU A 93 -10.09 7.82 -13.33
C GLU A 93 -9.94 8.94 -12.28
N GLN A 94 -9.05 9.92 -12.54
CA GLN A 94 -8.88 11.09 -11.68
C GLN A 94 -10.15 11.95 -11.58
N VAL A 95 -10.83 12.20 -12.71
CA VAL A 95 -12.08 12.97 -12.72
C VAL A 95 -13.14 12.28 -11.87
N PHE A 96 -13.27 10.96 -11.97
CA PHE A 96 -14.20 10.21 -11.12
C PHE A 96 -13.80 10.24 -9.66
N PHE A 97 -12.52 10.06 -9.36
CA PHE A 97 -12.02 10.16 -8.00
C PHE A 97 -12.31 11.55 -7.39
N THR A 98 -12.05 12.64 -8.11
CA THR A 98 -12.33 14.00 -7.61
C THR A 98 -13.82 14.28 -7.45
N THR A 99 -14.65 13.69 -8.30
CA THR A 99 -16.11 13.85 -8.23
C THR A 99 -16.72 13.11 -7.03
N TYR A 100 -16.23 11.90 -6.74
CA TYR A 100 -16.88 10.99 -5.80
C TYR A 100 -16.14 10.81 -4.45
N SER A 101 -14.90 11.30 -4.33
CA SER A 101 -14.13 11.24 -3.09
C SER A 101 -14.04 12.61 -2.42
N HIS A 102 -14.29 12.63 -1.11
CA HIS A 102 -14.04 13.80 -0.25
C HIS A 102 -12.71 13.68 0.52
N SER A 103 -11.80 12.80 0.09
CA SER A 103 -10.55 12.54 0.82
C SER A 103 -9.62 13.77 0.81
N PRO A 104 -8.96 14.11 1.94
CA PRO A 104 -7.88 15.11 1.94
C PRO A 104 -6.70 14.70 1.05
N ASP A 105 -6.52 13.41 0.78
CA ASP A 105 -5.48 12.87 -0.13
C ASP A 105 -5.69 13.33 -1.57
N LEU A 106 -6.87 13.87 -1.88
CA LEU A 106 -7.20 14.45 -3.18
C LEU A 106 -6.26 15.60 -3.54
N ARG A 107 -5.83 16.41 -2.57
CA ARG A 107 -4.87 17.48 -2.84
C ARG A 107 -3.52 16.92 -3.31
N LEU A 108 -3.01 15.88 -2.65
CA LEU A 108 -1.73 15.27 -3.02
C LEU A 108 -1.78 14.63 -4.43
N MET A 109 -2.88 13.96 -4.77
CA MET A 109 -3.06 13.40 -6.11
C MET A 109 -3.24 14.48 -7.18
N GLN A 110 -3.94 15.56 -6.84
CA GLN A 110 -4.16 16.65 -7.78
C GLN A 110 -2.87 17.42 -8.03
N ASP A 111 -2.09 17.73 -6.98
CA ASP A 111 -0.77 18.36 -7.09
C ASP A 111 0.18 17.51 -7.95
N PHE A 112 0.17 16.18 -7.76
CA PHE A 112 0.94 15.23 -8.58
C PHE A 112 0.56 15.26 -10.07
N LEU A 113 -0.74 15.34 -10.38
CA LEU A 113 -1.23 15.32 -11.76
C LEU A 113 -1.08 16.69 -12.44
N ASP A 114 -1.17 17.79 -11.68
CA ASP A 114 -1.00 19.15 -12.17
C ASP A 114 0.49 19.49 -12.42
N ALA A 115 1.42 18.95 -11.61
CA ALA A 115 2.87 19.15 -11.78
C ALA A 115 3.39 18.70 -13.17
N LYS A 116 2.71 17.75 -13.81
CA LYS A 116 3.09 17.20 -15.12
C LYS A 116 2.87 18.12 -16.31
N GLY A 117 2.28 19.30 -16.13
CA GLY A 117 2.21 20.29 -17.20
C GLY A 117 3.59 20.71 -17.72
N HIS A 118 4.69 20.50 -16.97
CA HIS A 118 5.96 21.20 -17.20
C HIS A 118 7.27 20.39 -17.10
N SER A 119 7.30 19.11 -16.72
CA SER A 119 8.56 18.34 -16.52
C SER A 119 8.53 16.89 -17.05
N GLU A 120 9.72 16.31 -17.31
CA GLU A 120 9.85 14.91 -17.69
C GLU A 120 9.35 13.98 -16.57
N PRO A 121 8.52 12.98 -16.92
CA PRO A 121 7.67 12.25 -15.98
C PRO A 121 8.37 11.19 -15.12
N SER A 122 9.70 11.15 -15.02
CA SER A 122 10.41 10.02 -14.42
C SER A 122 10.80 10.23 -12.96
N VAL A 123 11.50 11.32 -12.63
CA VAL A 123 12.14 11.47 -11.31
C VAL A 123 11.17 11.95 -10.22
N GLU A 124 10.33 12.95 -10.52
CA GLU A 124 9.33 13.44 -9.55
C GLU A 124 8.29 12.35 -9.26
N MET A 125 8.00 11.54 -10.28
CA MET A 125 6.93 10.56 -10.25
C MET A 125 7.21 9.47 -9.20
N GLU A 126 8.43 8.92 -9.15
CA GLU A 126 8.82 7.91 -8.15
C GLU A 126 8.68 8.41 -6.72
N SER A 127 9.12 9.64 -6.42
CA SER A 127 9.06 10.18 -5.06
C SER A 127 7.63 10.37 -4.53
N HIS A 128 6.67 10.62 -5.43
CA HIS A 128 5.26 10.72 -5.07
C HIS A 128 4.61 9.34 -4.87
N ALA A 129 5.02 8.32 -5.64
CA ALA A 129 4.51 6.95 -5.49
C ALA A 129 4.81 6.38 -4.10
N ASP A 130 6.02 6.62 -3.59
CA ASP A 130 6.41 6.19 -2.23
C ASP A 130 5.55 6.84 -1.14
N GLY A 131 5.13 8.09 -1.36
CA GLY A 131 4.19 8.79 -0.48
C GLY A 131 2.81 8.13 -0.41
N PHE A 132 2.34 7.51 -1.50
CA PHE A 132 1.06 6.79 -1.55
C PHE A 132 1.12 5.42 -0.88
N GLY A 133 2.30 4.79 -0.83
CA GLY A 133 2.50 3.47 -0.22
C GLY A 133 2.43 3.49 1.32
N ASN A 134 2.83 4.60 1.94
CA ASN A 134 3.07 4.69 3.39
C ASN A 134 1.94 5.28 4.23
N SER A 135 0.76 5.57 3.67
CA SER A 135 -0.32 6.31 4.35
C SER A 135 -1.02 5.58 5.51
N GLY A 136 -0.42 4.56 6.13
CA GLY A 136 -0.93 3.90 7.35
C GLY A 136 -2.26 3.14 7.17
N HIS A 137 -2.82 3.15 5.97
CA HIS A 137 -3.94 2.30 5.61
C HIS A 137 -3.34 0.89 5.46
N GLY A 138 -3.52 0.05 6.50
CA GLY A 138 -3.15 -1.37 6.46
C GLY A 138 -3.60 -2.02 5.16
N PRO A 139 -2.92 -3.09 4.68
CA PRO A 139 -3.01 -3.61 3.31
C PRO A 139 -4.45 -3.54 2.84
N SER A 140 -4.74 -2.51 2.04
CA SER A 140 -6.09 -2.02 1.77
C SER A 140 -6.92 -3.25 1.46
N ALA A 141 -7.79 -3.67 2.40
CA ALA A 141 -8.35 -5.01 2.43
C ALA A 141 -8.79 -5.37 1.03
N ALA A 142 -8.00 -6.22 0.35
CA ALA A 142 -7.90 -6.25 -1.12
C ALA A 142 -9.30 -6.18 -1.69
N LEU A 143 -9.70 -4.98 -2.12
CA LEU A 143 -11.06 -4.77 -2.58
C LEU A 143 -11.22 -5.73 -3.73
N ASP A 144 -12.17 -6.64 -3.56
CA ASP A 144 -12.28 -7.77 -4.45
C ASP A 144 -12.48 -7.19 -5.86
N LEU A 145 -11.73 -7.70 -6.85
CA LEU A 145 -11.67 -7.13 -8.20
C LEU A 145 -13.07 -6.91 -8.79
N HIS A 146 -14.06 -7.71 -8.39
CA HIS A 146 -15.45 -7.55 -8.82
C HIS A 146 -16.15 -6.27 -8.30
N THR A 147 -15.67 -5.67 -7.21
CA THR A 147 -16.23 -4.46 -6.60
C THR A 147 -15.71 -3.17 -7.23
N LEU A 148 -14.60 -3.25 -7.96
CA LEU A 148 -13.98 -2.08 -8.58
C LEU A 148 -14.72 -1.59 -9.83
N GLY A 149 -15.71 -2.32 -10.32
CA GLY A 149 -16.49 -1.94 -11.50
C GLY A 149 -15.79 -2.27 -12.83
N PRO A 150 -16.32 -1.74 -13.94
CA PRO A 150 -15.92 -2.13 -15.29
C PRO A 150 -14.60 -1.49 -15.74
N LEU A 151 -14.10 -1.93 -16.90
CA LEU A 151 -12.96 -1.38 -17.62
C LEU A 151 -11.73 -1.11 -16.74
N GLN A 152 -11.25 -2.15 -16.06
CA GLN A 152 -10.03 -2.11 -15.25
C GLN A 152 -8.79 -2.18 -16.15
N TRP A 153 -8.62 -1.16 -17.00
CA TRP A 153 -7.65 -1.11 -18.09
C TRP A 153 -6.20 -1.30 -17.64
N TRP A 154 -5.88 -0.93 -16.41
CA TRP A 154 -4.54 -1.09 -15.84
C TRP A 154 -4.12 -2.55 -15.69
N LEU A 155 -5.08 -3.48 -15.62
CA LEU A 155 -4.77 -4.92 -15.58
C LEU A 155 -4.16 -5.40 -16.90
N ALA A 156 -4.42 -4.72 -18.01
CA ALA A 156 -3.84 -5.07 -19.30
C ALA A 156 -2.40 -4.58 -19.48
N LEU A 157 -1.82 -3.86 -18.51
CA LEU A 157 -0.47 -3.29 -18.61
C LEU A 157 0.64 -4.32 -18.40
N ASP A 158 0.35 -5.43 -17.71
CA ASP A 158 1.33 -6.48 -17.45
C ASP A 158 1.66 -7.30 -18.71
N ASN A 159 0.75 -7.30 -19.69
CA ASN A 159 1.00 -7.88 -20.99
C ASN A 159 1.94 -6.97 -21.78
N PRO A 160 2.98 -7.50 -22.46
CA PRO A 160 3.90 -6.70 -23.25
C PRO A 160 3.13 -6.01 -24.38
N LEU A 161 2.77 -4.74 -24.13
CA LEU A 161 2.03 -3.85 -25.00
C LEU A 161 2.84 -3.56 -26.26
N THR A 162 2.87 -4.53 -27.16
CA THR A 162 3.63 -4.48 -28.40
C THR A 162 2.83 -3.69 -29.43
N CYS A 163 2.93 -2.35 -29.40
CA CYS A 163 2.45 -1.42 -30.42
C CYS A 163 0.96 -1.55 -30.86
N ARG A 164 0.11 -2.25 -30.11
CA ARG A 164 -1.28 -2.51 -30.52
C ARG A 164 -2.25 -1.55 -29.85
N VAL A 165 -3.42 -1.41 -30.44
CA VAL A 165 -4.54 -0.70 -29.80
C VAL A 165 -4.99 -1.53 -28.61
N LEU A 166 -5.05 -0.93 -27.42
CA LEU A 166 -5.54 -1.58 -26.21
C LEU A 166 -7.03 -1.89 -26.36
N ARG A 167 -7.44 -3.13 -26.09
CA ARG A 167 -8.81 -3.64 -26.25
C ARG A 167 -9.34 -4.21 -24.94
N ARG A 168 -10.65 -4.42 -24.87
CA ARG A 168 -11.27 -5.18 -23.77
C ARG A 168 -10.74 -6.61 -23.67
N GLN A 169 -10.39 -7.23 -24.79
CA GLN A 169 -9.77 -8.56 -24.83
C GLN A 169 -8.47 -8.59 -24.02
N ASP A 170 -7.65 -7.52 -24.06
CA ASP A 170 -6.39 -7.49 -23.32
C ASP A 170 -6.62 -7.46 -21.80
N ILE A 171 -7.70 -6.80 -21.35
CA ILE A 171 -8.16 -6.86 -19.95
C ILE A 171 -8.63 -8.28 -19.60
N TYR A 172 -9.43 -8.87 -20.49
CA TYR A 172 -9.99 -10.21 -20.28
C TYR A 172 -8.88 -11.24 -20.10
N ASP A 173 -7.93 -11.26 -21.03
CA ASP A 173 -6.82 -12.22 -21.06
C ASP A 173 -5.96 -12.07 -19.81
N SER A 174 -5.59 -10.83 -19.44
CA SER A 174 -4.79 -10.58 -18.24
C SER A 174 -5.48 -11.04 -16.95
N VAL A 175 -6.79 -10.77 -16.81
CA VAL A 175 -7.55 -11.23 -15.63
C VAL A 175 -7.68 -12.75 -15.61
N ALA A 176 -7.94 -13.36 -16.76
CA ALA A 176 -8.03 -14.81 -16.86
C ALA A 176 -6.69 -15.47 -16.49
N ASP A 177 -5.58 -14.96 -17.01
CA ASP A 177 -4.23 -15.46 -16.73
C ASP A 177 -3.88 -15.30 -15.24
N THR A 178 -4.12 -14.13 -14.66
CA THR A 178 -3.86 -13.86 -13.23
C THR A 178 -4.65 -14.83 -12.32
N LEU A 179 -5.90 -15.14 -12.68
CA LEU A 179 -6.72 -16.06 -11.89
C LEU A 179 -6.27 -17.51 -12.04
N VAL A 180 -5.84 -17.91 -13.24
CA VAL A 180 -5.26 -19.25 -13.47
C VAL A 180 -3.97 -19.41 -12.68
N GLU A 181 -3.07 -18.41 -12.71
CA GLU A 181 -1.84 -18.42 -11.92
C GLU A 181 -2.12 -18.55 -10.43
N ARG A 182 -3.12 -17.82 -9.92
CA ARG A 182 -3.53 -17.90 -8.52
C ARG A 182 -4.11 -19.27 -8.16
N GLU A 183 -4.90 -19.88 -9.04
CA GLU A 183 -5.40 -21.25 -8.84
C GLU A 183 -4.26 -22.27 -8.83
N VAL A 184 -3.29 -22.16 -9.75
CA VAL A 184 -2.08 -23.01 -9.77
C VAL A 184 -1.23 -22.82 -8.51
N GLN A 185 -1.09 -21.59 -8.02
CA GLN A 185 -0.36 -21.27 -6.80
C GLN A 185 -1.08 -21.82 -5.56
N ALA A 186 -2.41 -21.77 -5.52
CA ALA A 186 -3.21 -22.33 -4.42
C ALA A 186 -3.18 -23.87 -4.38
N LEU A 187 -3.05 -24.52 -5.55
CA LEU A 187 -2.91 -25.98 -5.65
C LEU A 187 -1.49 -26.47 -5.42
N SER A 188 -0.49 -25.58 -5.49
CA SER A 188 0.89 -25.92 -5.20
C SER A 188 0.98 -26.34 -3.73
N PRO A 189 1.46 -27.57 -3.43
CA PRO A 189 1.58 -28.04 -2.07
C PRO A 189 2.41 -27.03 -1.28
N SER A 190 1.83 -26.51 -0.19
CA SER A 190 2.55 -25.62 0.71
C SER A 190 3.88 -26.29 1.06
N PRO A 191 5.03 -25.63 0.87
CA PRO A 191 6.31 -26.24 1.17
C PRO A 191 6.24 -26.80 2.58
N ASP A 192 6.58 -28.09 2.73
CA ASP A 192 6.51 -28.79 4.01
C ASP A 192 7.05 -27.87 5.11
N PRO A 193 6.33 -27.73 6.24
CA PRO A 193 6.70 -26.80 7.29
C PRO A 193 8.15 -27.07 7.65
N GLN A 194 9.01 -26.12 7.27
CA GLN A 194 10.44 -26.27 7.42
C GLN A 194 10.69 -26.60 8.90
N PRO A 195 11.39 -27.70 9.23
CA PRO A 195 11.55 -28.11 10.61
C PRO A 195 12.08 -26.93 11.41
N ALA A 196 11.34 -26.55 12.45
CA ALA A 196 11.61 -25.37 13.23
C ALA A 196 13.12 -25.31 13.56
N PRO A 197 13.80 -24.19 13.29
CA PRO A 197 15.21 -24.07 13.64
C PRO A 197 15.36 -24.43 15.12
N PRO A 198 16.36 -25.25 15.50
CA PRO A 198 16.53 -25.67 16.87
C PRO A 198 16.56 -24.44 17.76
N LEU A 199 15.72 -24.43 18.80
CA LEU A 199 15.70 -23.35 19.78
C LEU A 199 17.14 -23.09 20.26
N PRO A 200 17.64 -21.85 20.22
CA PRO A 200 18.92 -21.55 20.81
C PRO A 200 18.85 -21.93 22.29
N SER A 201 19.69 -22.89 22.69
CA SER A 201 19.81 -23.37 24.06
C SER A 201 19.88 -22.18 25.01
N ALA A 202 18.97 -22.15 25.98
CA ALA A 202 18.84 -21.10 26.96
C ALA A 202 20.21 -20.71 27.54
N ILE A 203 20.67 -19.50 27.22
CA ILE A 203 21.79 -18.89 27.94
C ILE A 203 21.29 -18.64 29.37
N PRO A 204 21.95 -19.18 30.41
CA PRO A 204 21.54 -18.95 31.78
C PRO A 204 21.79 -17.47 32.13
N LEU A 205 20.72 -16.67 32.13
CA LEU A 205 20.72 -15.31 32.65
C LEU A 205 20.93 -15.38 34.16
N ARG A 206 22.17 -15.08 34.59
CA ARG A 206 22.49 -14.77 35.98
C ARG A 206 21.65 -13.57 36.40
N ALA A 207 20.65 -13.84 37.24
CA ALA A 207 19.92 -12.83 37.99
C ALA A 207 20.91 -12.02 38.83
N THR A 208 20.97 -10.72 38.60
CA THR A 208 21.52 -9.80 39.61
C THR A 208 20.74 -8.49 39.60
N ILE A 209 20.27 -8.17 40.81
CA ILE A 209 19.90 -6.85 41.36
C ILE A 209 18.46 -6.39 41.14
N ALA A 210 17.76 -6.48 42.26
CA ALA A 210 16.50 -5.86 42.60
C ALA A 210 16.57 -4.33 42.55
N SER A 211 15.48 -3.69 42.15
CA SER A 211 15.08 -2.42 42.75
C SER A 211 13.56 -2.40 42.86
N GLU A 212 13.13 -2.30 44.11
CA GLU A 212 11.75 -2.15 44.56
C GLU A 212 11.20 -0.80 44.08
N ILE A 213 10.00 -0.79 43.50
CA ILE A 213 9.10 0.35 43.58
C ILE A 213 7.74 -0.20 44.00
N SER A 214 7.49 -0.09 45.30
CA SER A 214 6.20 -0.30 45.94
C SER A 214 5.28 0.88 45.60
N VAL A 215 4.12 0.60 44.99
CA VAL A 215 3.02 1.58 44.92
C VAL A 215 1.84 0.99 45.68
N ALA A 216 1.59 1.60 46.82
CA ALA A 216 0.53 1.29 47.75
C ALA A 216 -0.85 1.45 47.10
N SER A 217 -1.68 0.42 47.22
CA SER A 217 -3.13 0.51 47.06
C SER A 217 -3.72 1.15 48.31
N GLY A 218 -4.15 2.40 48.19
CA GLY A 218 -4.99 3.06 49.19
C GLY A 218 -6.46 2.84 48.89
N SER A 219 -7.08 1.84 49.53
CA SER A 219 -8.53 1.78 49.68
C SER A 219 -8.97 2.76 50.76
N ALA A 220 -9.62 3.84 50.37
CA ALA A 220 -10.39 4.68 51.29
C ALA A 220 -11.86 4.24 51.24
N LEU A 221 -12.28 3.57 52.32
CA LEU A 221 -13.68 3.50 52.74
C LEU A 221 -14.12 4.90 53.15
N TYR A 222 -15.23 5.39 52.59
CA TYR A 222 -16.01 6.44 53.22
C TYR A 222 -17.47 6.01 53.27
N THR A 223 -17.92 5.79 54.50
CA THR A 223 -19.31 5.64 54.91
C THR A 223 -19.83 7.04 55.24
N GLY A 224 -21.02 7.40 54.76
CA GLY A 224 -21.62 8.71 55.03
C GLY A 224 -23.03 8.79 54.50
N ASP A 225 -23.97 8.30 55.30
CA ASP A 225 -25.40 8.58 55.17
C ASP A 225 -25.66 10.06 55.53
N ASN A 226 -26.39 10.81 54.69
CA ASN A 226 -27.36 11.81 55.15
C ASN A 226 -28.24 12.40 54.02
N GLU A 227 -29.55 12.22 54.23
CA GLU A 227 -30.73 13.07 53.98
C GLU A 227 -30.78 14.14 52.86
N LEU A 228 -31.79 13.95 52.00
CA LEU A 228 -32.80 14.90 51.50
C LEU A 228 -32.35 16.36 51.24
N GLY A 229 -32.08 16.66 49.97
CA GLY A 229 -32.08 18.01 49.44
C GLY A 229 -32.37 18.00 47.94
N ALA A 230 -33.56 18.47 47.56
CA ALA A 230 -33.94 18.68 46.17
C ALA A 230 -33.06 19.79 45.56
N GLY A 231 -32.29 19.47 44.54
CA GLY A 231 -31.43 20.41 43.82
C GLY A 231 -31.09 19.87 42.44
N SER A 232 -31.70 20.47 41.42
CA SER A 232 -31.45 20.26 39.99
C SER A 232 -29.99 20.59 39.64
N ILE A 233 -29.24 19.62 39.11
CA ILE A 233 -27.95 19.83 38.44
C ILE A 233 -27.88 18.85 37.27
N ASP A 234 -27.87 19.41 36.04
CA ASP A 234 -27.38 18.76 34.83
C ASP A 234 -25.96 18.28 35.09
N ASP A 235 -25.71 16.96 35.04
CA ASP A 235 -24.35 16.46 34.97
C ASP A 235 -24.24 15.31 33.96
N ASP A 236 -23.46 15.62 32.94
CA ASP A 236 -23.20 14.87 31.73
C ASP A 236 -22.27 13.69 32.07
N LEU A 237 -22.82 12.48 32.15
CA LEU A 237 -22.06 11.25 32.34
C LEU A 237 -21.27 10.92 31.07
N VAL A 238 -20.18 11.66 30.84
CA VAL A 238 -19.16 11.34 29.84
C VAL A 238 -18.43 10.09 30.31
N ILE A 239 -18.84 8.93 29.79
CA ILE A 239 -18.10 7.68 29.85
C ILE A 239 -16.75 7.92 29.13
N ARG A 240 -15.72 8.32 29.88
CA ARG A 240 -14.36 8.43 29.36
C ARG A 240 -13.85 7.02 29.07
N ARG A 241 -13.83 6.65 27.79
CA ARG A 241 -13.13 5.45 27.31
C ARG A 241 -11.68 5.49 27.83
N PRO A 242 -11.13 4.35 28.30
CA PRO A 242 -9.73 4.29 28.67
C PRO A 242 -8.88 4.74 27.48
N LYS A 243 -8.03 5.75 27.69
CA LYS A 243 -7.07 6.20 26.68
C LYS A 243 -6.25 4.98 26.26
N ALA A 244 -6.23 4.72 24.95
CA ALA A 244 -5.42 3.66 24.38
C ALA A 244 -4.00 3.80 24.90
N LEU A 245 -3.44 2.71 25.44
CA LEU A 245 -2.03 2.67 25.81
C LEU A 245 -1.22 3.07 24.56
N PRO A 246 -0.32 4.04 24.65
CA PRO A 246 0.51 4.41 23.51
C PRO A 246 1.28 3.18 23.05
N SER A 247 1.41 3.02 21.73
CA SER A 247 2.17 1.93 21.13
C SER A 247 3.53 1.82 21.82
N PRO A 248 3.98 0.62 22.24
CA PRO A 248 5.29 0.43 22.86
C PRO A 248 6.45 0.79 21.92
N TRP A 249 6.17 1.03 20.64
CA TRP A 249 7.11 1.43 19.61
C TRP A 249 7.21 2.94 19.39
N LEU A 250 6.33 3.73 20.02
CA LEU A 250 6.42 5.19 19.97
C LEU A 250 7.23 5.70 21.18
N PRO A 251 8.12 6.68 20.99
CA PRO A 251 8.84 7.27 22.11
C PRO A 251 7.83 7.89 23.10
N PRO A 252 8.09 7.79 24.43
CA PRO A 252 7.24 8.41 25.44
C PRO A 252 7.01 9.89 25.14
N VAL A 253 5.80 10.38 25.43
CA VAL A 253 5.46 11.79 25.25
C VAL A 253 6.45 12.65 26.05
N GLY A 254 7.23 13.49 25.35
CA GLY A 254 8.28 14.32 25.93
C GLY A 254 9.72 13.81 25.75
N LEU A 255 9.93 12.61 25.20
CA LEU A 255 11.25 12.13 24.81
C LEU A 255 11.65 12.75 23.46
N VAL A 256 12.51 13.78 23.50
CA VAL A 256 13.26 14.23 22.33
C VAL A 256 14.53 13.38 22.26
N GLY A 257 14.38 12.16 21.75
CA GLY A 257 15.53 11.31 21.48
C GLY A 257 16.15 11.74 20.16
N GLU A 258 17.34 12.36 20.22
CA GLU A 258 18.16 12.50 19.03
C GLU A 258 18.56 11.08 18.59
N ILE A 259 18.06 10.63 17.44
CA ILE A 259 18.53 9.37 16.83
C ILE A 259 19.92 9.67 16.28
N THR A 260 20.93 9.57 17.14
CA THR A 260 22.33 9.65 16.73
C THR A 260 22.71 8.30 16.15
N TRP A 261 22.84 8.23 14.83
CA TRP A 261 23.44 7.08 14.15
C TRP A 261 24.89 6.94 14.62
N ARG A 262 25.27 5.78 15.17
CA ARG A 262 26.65 5.53 15.61
C ARG A 262 27.57 5.17 14.44
N ILE A 263 27.46 5.91 13.34
CA ILE A 263 28.32 5.73 12.17
C ILE A 263 29.23 6.95 12.10
N GLU A 264 30.54 6.72 12.23
CA GLU A 264 31.55 7.79 12.17
C GLU A 264 31.62 8.45 10.77
N ASP A 265 31.39 7.66 9.71
CA ASP A 265 31.34 8.13 8.33
C ASP A 265 30.29 7.35 7.50
N LEU A 266 29.18 8.01 7.22
CA LEU A 266 28.05 7.44 6.49
C LEU A 266 28.35 7.18 5.02
N ASN A 267 29.23 7.99 4.41
CA ASN A 267 29.65 7.80 3.03
C ASN A 267 30.55 6.58 2.90
N GLN A 268 31.41 6.34 3.89
CA GLN A 268 32.21 5.12 3.95
C GLN A 268 31.34 3.87 4.07
N LEU A 269 30.34 3.86 4.96
CA LEU A 269 29.40 2.74 5.09
C LEU A 269 28.69 2.44 3.76
N ARG A 270 28.23 3.47 3.05
CA ARG A 270 27.61 3.30 1.73
C ARG A 270 28.58 2.66 0.73
N GLN A 271 29.84 3.10 0.70
CA GLN A 271 30.86 2.50 -0.17
C GLN A 271 31.16 1.05 0.23
N ASP A 272 31.20 0.73 1.52
CA ASP A 272 31.43 -0.63 2.00
C ASP A 272 30.27 -1.56 1.62
N LEU A 273 29.02 -1.10 1.70
CA LEU A 273 27.85 -1.86 1.27
C LEU A 273 27.81 -2.08 -0.25
N LEU A 274 28.18 -1.08 -1.05
CA LEU A 274 28.26 -1.20 -2.51
C LEU A 274 29.38 -2.16 -2.96
N ASN A 275 30.49 -2.20 -2.20
CA ASN A 275 31.62 -3.08 -2.47
C ASN A 275 31.55 -4.40 -1.70
N TRP A 276 30.41 -4.73 -1.08
CA TRP A 276 30.27 -5.95 -0.30
C TRP A 276 30.42 -7.18 -1.18
N ARG A 277 31.10 -8.20 -0.66
CA ARG A 277 31.41 -9.40 -1.45
C ARG A 277 30.13 -10.14 -1.81
N GLN A 278 30.04 -10.48 -3.10
CA GLN A 278 28.95 -11.30 -3.61
C GLN A 278 29.00 -12.68 -2.92
N ASN A 279 27.90 -13.08 -2.28
CA ASN A 279 27.70 -14.29 -1.46
C ASN A 279 28.17 -14.24 0.01
N GLU A 280 28.60 -13.09 0.52
CA GLU A 280 28.77 -12.90 1.97
C GLU A 280 27.52 -12.24 2.57
N ARG A 281 27.06 -12.73 3.73
CA ARG A 281 25.93 -12.14 4.45
C ARG A 281 26.37 -10.82 5.07
N ILE A 282 25.69 -9.73 4.70
CA ILE A 282 25.88 -8.42 5.35
C ILE A 282 25.31 -8.53 6.78
N PRO A 283 26.07 -8.19 7.82
CA PRO A 283 25.55 -8.15 9.19
C PRO A 283 24.33 -7.24 9.27
N ASP A 284 23.23 -7.75 9.83
CA ASP A 284 21.98 -7.02 9.91
C ASP A 284 22.19 -5.61 10.52
N ALA A 285 23.06 -5.49 11.53
CA ALA A 285 23.41 -4.20 12.16
C ALA A 285 23.88 -3.13 11.15
N LEU A 286 24.64 -3.48 10.12
CA LEU A 286 25.12 -2.53 9.10
C LEU A 286 23.99 -2.10 8.14
N ILE A 287 22.99 -2.96 7.92
CA ILE A 287 21.80 -2.64 7.12
C ILE A 287 20.87 -1.72 7.91
N TRP A 288 20.72 -2.00 9.21
CA TRP A 288 19.84 -1.24 10.11
C TRP A 288 20.33 0.18 10.39
N GLU A 289 21.60 0.50 10.13
CA GLU A 289 22.16 1.82 10.43
C GLU A 289 22.09 2.82 9.26
N HIS A 290 21.72 2.41 8.04
CA HIS A 290 21.64 3.33 6.90
C HIS A 290 20.23 3.95 6.76
N PRO A 291 20.04 5.29 6.91
CA PRO A 291 18.72 5.92 6.93
C PRO A 291 17.88 5.67 5.65
N ALA A 292 18.53 5.66 4.49
CA ALA A 292 17.85 5.41 3.22
C ALA A 292 17.25 3.99 3.12
N MET A 293 17.80 3.01 3.84
CA MET A 293 17.27 1.64 3.87
C MET A 293 15.96 1.54 4.67
N HIS A 294 15.61 2.59 5.41
CA HIS A 294 14.35 2.73 6.15
C HIS A 294 13.37 3.72 5.49
N GLY A 295 13.64 4.11 4.24
CA GLY A 295 12.83 5.10 3.53
C GLY A 295 12.95 6.53 4.09
N CYS A 296 13.97 6.82 4.90
CA CYS A 296 14.24 8.20 5.32
C CYS A 296 14.94 8.97 4.21
N ALA A 297 14.46 10.18 3.93
CA ALA A 297 15.12 11.09 2.99
C ALA A 297 16.54 11.41 3.47
N VAL A 298 17.51 11.33 2.55
CA VAL A 298 18.92 11.68 2.78
C VAL A 298 19.36 12.81 1.85
N ASP A 299 20.28 13.65 2.30
CA ASP A 299 20.84 14.74 1.49
C ASP A 299 21.94 14.26 0.53
N ALA A 300 22.52 15.20 -0.23
CA ALA A 300 23.59 14.90 -1.18
C ALA A 300 24.89 14.36 -0.52
N ALA A 301 25.07 14.60 0.78
CA ALA A 301 26.17 14.06 1.59
C ALA A 301 25.82 12.71 2.24
N GLY A 302 24.63 12.17 1.95
CA GLY A 302 24.11 10.91 2.48
C GLY A 302 23.48 11.04 3.85
N GLN A 303 23.50 12.21 4.50
CA GLN A 303 23.00 12.39 5.86
C GLN A 303 21.47 12.41 5.88
N ALA A 304 20.86 11.83 6.92
CA ALA A 304 19.41 11.90 7.10
C ALA A 304 18.96 13.36 7.19
N VAL A 305 17.95 13.74 6.41
CA VAL A 305 17.36 15.08 6.46
C VAL A 305 16.73 15.27 7.84
N GLN A 306 17.30 16.17 8.65
CA GLN A 306 16.79 16.49 9.98
C GLN A 306 15.71 17.57 9.87
N TYR A 307 14.56 17.35 10.51
CA TYR A 307 13.49 18.34 10.61
C TYR A 307 13.46 18.95 12.01
N LEU A 308 13.58 20.27 12.08
CA LEU A 308 13.37 21.03 13.32
C LEU A 308 11.87 21.11 13.62
N VAL A 309 11.46 20.49 14.73
CA VAL A 309 10.10 20.66 15.24
C VAL A 309 10.03 21.98 16.00
N CYS A 310 9.41 22.99 15.39
CA CYS A 310 9.09 24.23 16.10
C CYS A 310 8.04 23.94 17.19
N PRO A 311 8.22 24.46 18.43
CA PRO A 311 7.22 24.31 19.46
C PRO A 311 5.90 24.97 19.01
N MET A 312 4.80 24.21 19.10
CA MET A 312 3.45 24.76 18.89
C MET A 312 3.21 25.86 19.93
N ARG A 313 2.87 27.06 19.45
CA ARG A 313 2.42 28.18 20.30
C ARG A 313 0.96 28.01 20.67
#